data_AF-A0A382TMD7-F1
#
_entry.id   AF-A0A382TMD7-F1
#
_cell.length_a   1.000
_cell.length_b   1.000
_cell.length_c   1.000
_cell.angle_alpha   90.00
_cell.angle_beta   90.00
_cell.angle_gamma   90.00
#
_symmetry.space_group_name_H-M   'P 1'
#
loop_
_entity.id
_entity.type
_entity.pdbx_description
1 polymer ?
#
loop_
_entity_poly.entity_id
_entity_poly.type
_entity_poly.pdbx_seq_one_letter_code
_entity_poly.pdbx_strand_id
1 'polypeptide(L)'
;MTSDIRSFLQEIKKTNDLIKVKKKVSTKYEIAALTAKLDESKAALFENIKGSKFKLVSNLVGSRDRFAQAISSKKSDINQKIVRAISSAKK
;
A
#
# COMPACT_ATOMS: atom_id res chain seq x y z
N MET A 1 -12.98 -10.15 2.01
CA MET A 1 -11.55 -10.38 2.27
C MET A 1 -10.81 -9.91 1.03
N THR A 2 -9.85 -9.01 1.17
CA THR A 2 -9.00 -8.58 0.05
C THR A 2 -8.07 -9.73 -0.33
N SER A 3 -8.30 -10.30 -1.51
CA SER A 3 -7.51 -11.42 -2.04
C SER A 3 -6.29 -10.98 -2.83
N ASP A 4 -6.25 -9.72 -3.25
CA ASP A 4 -5.24 -9.20 -4.17
C ASP A 4 -5.04 -7.68 -4.03
N ILE A 5 -3.98 -7.18 -4.66
CA ILE A 5 -3.58 -5.77 -4.62
C ILE A 5 -4.66 -4.85 -5.22
N ARG A 6 -5.37 -5.27 -6.27
CA ARG A 6 -6.37 -4.43 -6.93
C ARG A 6 -7.59 -4.24 -6.03
N SER A 7 -8.03 -5.32 -5.39
CA SER A 7 -9.09 -5.31 -4.40
C SER A 7 -8.70 -4.40 -3.21
N PHE A 8 -7.47 -4.50 -2.71
CA PHE A 8 -7.00 -3.66 -1.62
C PHE A 8 -6.93 -2.17 -2.00
N LEU A 9 -6.47 -1.84 -3.21
CA LEU A 9 -6.51 -0.48 -3.73
C LEU A 9 -7.93 0.11 -3.77
N GLN A 10 -8.95 -0.71 -4.07
CA GLN A 10 -10.34 -0.24 -4.02
C GLN A 10 -10.83 0.02 -2.59
N GLU A 11 -10.38 -0.77 -1.61
CA GLU A 11 -10.72 -0.54 -0.20
C GLU A 11 -10.12 0.75 0.32
N ILE A 12 -8.81 0.95 0.18
CA ILE A 12 -8.14 2.16 0.68
C ILE A 12 -8.51 3.42 -0.11
N LYS A 13 -9.05 3.27 -1.33
CA LYS A 13 -9.67 4.38 -2.05
C LYS A 13 -10.93 4.88 -1.36
N LYS A 14 -11.75 4.00 -0.79
CA LYS A 14 -13.02 4.36 -0.11
C LYS A 14 -12.77 5.17 1.16
N THR A 15 -11.63 4.96 1.82
CA THR A 15 -11.23 5.67 3.05
C THR A 15 -10.36 6.91 2.78
N ASN A 16 -10.20 7.33 1.51
CA ASN A 16 -9.33 8.44 1.12
C ASN A 16 -7.83 8.23 1.45
N ASP A 17 -7.40 6.97 1.61
CA ASP A 17 -6.01 6.59 1.89
C ASP A 17 -5.17 6.29 0.63
N LEU A 18 -5.75 6.51 -0.55
CA LEU A 18 -5.07 6.36 -1.84
C LEU A 18 -5.08 7.68 -2.62
N ILE A 19 -3.89 8.20 -2.92
CA ILE A 19 -3.72 9.30 -3.87
C ILE A 19 -3.39 8.76 -5.27
N LYS A 20 -3.95 9.40 -6.30
CA LYS A 20 -3.61 9.14 -7.70
C LYS A 20 -2.74 10.25 -8.26
N VAL A 21 -1.55 9.89 -8.73
CA VAL A 21 -0.63 10.81 -9.40
C VAL A 21 -0.78 10.63 -10.90
N LYS A 22 -1.49 11.57 -11.54
CA LYS A 22 -1.77 11.56 -12.99
C LYS A 22 -0.62 12.16 -13.82
N LYS A 23 0.19 13.04 -13.21
CA LYS A 23 1.34 13.67 -13.88
C LYS A 23 2.36 12.59 -14.27
N LYS A 24 3.01 12.77 -15.42
CA LYS A 24 4.12 11.91 -15.85
C LYS A 24 5.29 12.05 -14.88
N VAL A 25 5.73 10.95 -14.28
CA VAL A 25 6.83 10.91 -13.31
C VAL A 25 7.95 9.98 -13.74
N SER A 26 9.17 10.32 -13.36
CA SER A 26 10.39 9.58 -13.64
C SER A 26 10.65 8.50 -12.58
N THR A 27 11.12 7.33 -13.01
CA THR A 27 11.67 6.31 -12.10
C THR A 27 12.99 6.75 -11.47
N LYS A 28 13.70 7.69 -12.11
CA LYS A 28 14.89 8.32 -11.55
C LYS A 28 14.47 9.39 -10.53
N TYR A 29 14.56 9.04 -9.25
CA TYR A 29 14.37 9.86 -8.05
C TYR A 29 12.96 10.40 -7.78
N GLU A 30 12.17 10.79 -8.79
CA GLU A 30 10.88 11.46 -8.55
C GLU A 30 9.88 10.58 -7.80
N ILE A 31 9.71 9.32 -8.21
CA ILE A 31 8.80 8.39 -7.51
C ILE A 31 9.23 8.23 -6.06
N ALA A 32 10.51 7.95 -5.80
CA ALA A 32 11.03 7.79 -4.44
C ALA A 32 10.84 9.07 -3.60
N ALA A 33 11.13 10.24 -4.16
CA ALA A 33 10.95 11.53 -3.48
C ALA A 33 9.49 11.83 -3.15
N LEU A 34 8.57 11.50 -4.06
CA LEU A 34 7.12 11.64 -3.83
C LEU A 34 6.62 10.64 -2.80
N THR A 35 7.09 9.38 -2.85
CA THR A 35 6.77 8.36 -1.86
C THR A 35 7.25 8.75 -0.47
N ALA A 36 8.46 9.29 -0.34
CA ALA A 36 9.01 9.75 0.94
C ALA A 36 8.18 10.87 1.58
N LYS A 37 7.65 11.80 0.78
CA LYS A 37 6.72 12.85 1.26
C LYS A 37 5.38 12.30 1.74
N LEU A 38 5.04 11.09 1.33
CA LEU A 38 3.80 10.41 1.69
C LEU A 38 3.99 9.42 2.84
N ASP A 39 5.19 9.31 3.41
CA ASP A 39 5.46 8.36 4.48
C ASP A 39 4.48 8.54 5.65
N GLU A 40 4.06 7.43 6.24
CA GLU A 40 2.97 7.32 7.23
C GLU A 40 1.58 7.87 6.82
N SER A 41 1.44 8.56 5.68
CA SER A 41 0.21 9.26 5.28
C SER A 41 -0.69 8.45 4.33
N LYS A 42 -0.44 8.43 3.01
CA LYS A 42 -1.31 7.81 1.99
C LYS A 42 -0.53 6.90 1.05
N ALA A 43 -1.16 5.84 0.56
CA ALA A 43 -0.64 5.07 -0.56
C ALA A 43 -0.71 5.88 -1.86
N ALA A 44 0.20 5.64 -2.79
CA ALA A 44 0.22 6.34 -4.07
C ALA A 44 0.10 5.39 -5.26
N LEU A 45 -0.80 5.72 -6.19
CA LEU A 45 -0.90 5.11 -7.51
C LEU A 45 -0.46 6.11 -8.57
N PHE A 46 0.69 5.84 -9.20
CA PHE A 46 1.24 6.61 -10.31
C PHE A 46 0.73 6.04 -11.63
N GLU A 47 0.00 6.86 -12.39
CA GLU A 47 -0.70 6.41 -13.60
C GLU A 47 0.14 6.59 -14.89
N ASN A 48 1.20 7.42 -14.85
CA ASN A 48 2.04 7.71 -16.02
C ASN A 48 3.54 7.73 -15.63
N ILE A 49 4.28 6.71 -16.05
CA ILE A 49 5.70 6.55 -15.74
C ILE A 49 6.53 6.82 -17.01
N LYS A 50 7.53 7.69 -16.92
CA LYS A 50 8.44 7.99 -18.04
C LYS A 50 9.17 6.71 -18.48
N GLY A 51 8.99 6.34 -19.75
CA GLY A 51 9.64 5.18 -20.35
C GLY A 51 9.01 3.83 -20.00
N SER A 52 7.84 3.80 -19.36
CA SER A 52 7.14 2.56 -19.03
C SER A 52 5.65 2.65 -19.35
N LYS A 53 5.08 1.55 -19.86
CA LYS A 53 3.63 1.40 -20.07
C LYS A 53 2.88 0.97 -18.81
N PHE A 54 3.62 0.60 -17.76
CA PHE A 54 3.03 0.11 -16.51
C PHE A 54 2.72 1.26 -15.56
N LYS A 55 1.65 1.08 -14.79
CA LYS A 55 1.35 1.89 -13.61
C LYS A 55 2.18 1.37 -12.44
N LEU A 56 2.48 2.25 -11.48
CA LEU A 56 3.24 1.90 -10.28
C LEU A 56 2.45 2.24 -9.02
N VAL A 57 2.50 1.36 -8.03
CA VAL A 57 1.97 1.61 -6.68
C VAL A 57 3.12 1.67 -5.69
N SER A 58 3.03 2.57 -4.71
CA SER A 58 3.97 2.66 -3.59
C SER A 58 3.25 2.96 -2.28
N ASN A 59 3.93 2.77 -1.15
CA ASN A 59 3.41 3.07 0.19
C ASN A 59 2.10 2.34 0.54
N LEU A 60 1.89 1.14 0.00
CA LEU A 60 0.61 0.43 0.07
C LEU A 60 0.19 0.12 1.53
N VAL A 61 1.15 -0.30 2.36
CA VAL A 61 0.97 -0.60 3.79
C VAL A 61 1.92 0.19 4.69
N GLY A 62 2.37 1.38 4.27
CA GLY A 62 3.36 2.16 5.05
C GLY A 62 2.78 3.01 6.18
N SER A 63 1.63 2.62 6.73
CA SER A 63 1.21 3.07 8.06
C SER A 63 0.75 1.86 8.86
N ARG A 64 0.87 1.93 10.18
CA ARG A 64 0.45 0.83 11.06
C ARG A 64 -1.04 0.52 10.93
N ASP A 65 -1.86 1.54 10.64
CA ASP A 65 -3.31 1.38 10.43
C ASP A 65 -3.62 0.70 9.09
N ARG A 66 -2.94 1.11 7.99
CA ARG A 66 -3.08 0.40 6.70
C ARG A 66 -2.60 -1.03 6.76
N PHE A 67 -1.51 -1.30 7.49
CA PHE A 67 -1.04 -2.65 7.69
C PHE A 67 -2.06 -3.50 8.46
N ALA A 68 -2.65 -2.96 9.54
CA ALA A 68 -3.73 -3.62 10.27
C ALA A 68 -4.92 -3.96 9.36
N GLN A 69 -5.34 -2.99 8.54
CA GLN A 69 -6.42 -3.17 7.57
C GLN A 69 -6.08 -4.28 6.56
N ALA A 70 -4.88 -4.28 6.00
CA ALA A 70 -4.44 -5.26 5.00
C ALA A 70 -4.49 -6.70 5.53
N ILE A 71 -4.15 -6.91 6.81
CA ILE A 71 -4.24 -8.22 7.45
C ILE A 71 -5.57 -8.46 8.16
N SER A 72 -6.57 -7.58 8.00
CA SER A 72 -7.87 -7.64 8.68
C SER A 72 -7.74 -7.79 10.21
N SER A 73 -6.95 -6.91 10.84
CA SER A 73 -6.67 -6.87 12.27
C SER A 73 -6.99 -5.50 12.86
N LYS A 74 -7.22 -5.44 14.17
CA LYS A 74 -7.06 -4.19 14.92
C LYS A 74 -5.57 -3.83 15.03
N LYS A 75 -5.26 -2.54 15.14
CA LYS A 75 -3.89 -2.03 15.30
C LYS A 75 -3.16 -2.62 16.53
N SER A 76 -3.90 -2.86 17.60
CA SER A 76 -3.41 -3.50 18.85
C SER A 76 -3.03 -4.97 18.65
N ASP A 77 -3.72 -5.66 17.74
CA ASP A 77 -3.70 -7.12 17.66
C ASP A 77 -2.77 -7.65 16.56
N ILE A 78 -2.12 -6.74 15.81
CA ILE A 78 -1.24 -7.07 14.68
C ILE A 78 -0.23 -8.16 15.05
N ASN A 79 0.50 -7.97 16.16
CA ASN A 79 1.57 -8.88 16.55
C ASN A 79 1.01 -10.26 16.89
N GLN A 80 -0.09 -10.33 17.64
CA GLN A 80 -0.73 -11.59 17.99
C GLN A 80 -1.25 -12.32 16.74
N LYS A 81 -1.83 -11.58 15.79
CA LYS A 81 -2.33 -12.16 14.54
C LYS A 81 -1.21 -12.79 13.71
N ILE A 82 -0.08 -12.11 13.58
CA ILE A 82 1.09 -12.61 12.85
C ILE A 82 1.66 -13.86 13.53
N VAL A 83 1.87 -13.81 14.85
CA VAL A 83 2.40 -14.96 15.61
C VAL A 83 1.50 -16.19 15.43
N ARG A 84 0.18 -16.03 15.55
CA ARG A 84 -0.77 -17.12 15.33
C ARG A 84 -0.67 -17.70 13.91
N ALA A 85 -0.61 -16.84 12.90
CA ALA A 85 -0.51 -17.26 11.51
C ALA A 85 0.77 -18.08 11.26
N ILE A 86 1.92 -17.63 11.79
CA ILE A 86 3.20 -18.34 11.69
C ILE A 86 3.12 -19.70 12.38
N SER A 87 2.63 -19.77 13.63
CA SER A 87 2.52 -21.02 14.38
C SER A 87 1.54 -22.02 13.78
N SER A 88 0.53 -21.57 13.02
CA SER A 88 -0.44 -22.41 12.34
C SER A 88 -0.06 -22.82 10.92
N ALA A 89 1.08 -22.33 10.41
CA ALA A 89 1.52 -22.65 9.05
C ALA A 89 1.80 -24.16 8.93
N LYS A 90 1.09 -24.82 8.02
CA LYS A 90 1.41 -26.21 7.67
C LYS A 90 2.76 -26.24 6.95
N LYS A 91 3.59 -27.24 7.28
CA LYS A 91 4.83 -27.53 6.55
C LYS A 91 4.53 -27.87 5.09
#